data_AF-A0A811Q1D2-F1
#
_entry.id   AF-A0A811Q1D2-F1
#
_cell.length_a   1.000
_cell.length_b   1.000
_cell.length_c   1.000
_cell.angle_alpha   90.00
_cell.angle_beta   90.00
_cell.angle_gamma   90.00
#
_symmetry.space_group_name_H-M   'P 1'
#
loop_
_entity.id
_entity.type
_entity.pdbx_description
1 polymer ?
#
loop_
_entity_poly.entity_id
_entity_poly.type
_entity_poly.pdbx_seq_one_letter_code
_entity_poly.pdbx_strand_id
1 'polypeptide(L)'
;MGTRQLGAHCHDSVGFQLKLTHVDAGTSYTKLELLSRAIARSKARVAALQSAAVSAPPVVDPITAARVLVTASSGEYMVDLAIGTPPLYYTAIMDTGSDLIWTQCAPCLLCADQPTPYFDAKKSATYRAVPCRSSR
;
A
#
# COMPACT_ATOMS: atom_id res chain seq x y z
N MET A 1 38.43 4.43 -35.68
CA MET A 1 37.93 3.06 -35.37
C MET A 1 37.80 2.96 -33.86
N GLY A 2 36.66 2.93 -33.20
CA GLY A 2 35.26 3.16 -33.57
C GLY A 2 34.55 3.57 -32.28
N THR A 3 34.03 4.78 -32.23
CA THR A 3 33.16 5.29 -31.17
C THR A 3 31.79 4.64 -31.33
N ARG A 4 31.40 3.76 -30.41
CA ARG A 4 30.03 3.25 -30.34
C ARG A 4 29.16 4.30 -29.62
N GLN A 5 28.52 5.12 -30.43
CA GLN A 5 27.34 5.88 -30.05
C GLN A 5 26.18 4.89 -29.92
N LEU A 6 25.65 4.74 -28.71
CA LEU A 6 24.29 4.25 -28.50
C LEU A 6 23.46 5.46 -28.10
N GLY A 7 22.87 6.10 -29.11
CA GLY A 7 21.82 7.07 -28.90
C GLY A 7 20.54 6.33 -28.46
N ALA A 8 20.10 6.65 -27.27
CA ALA A 8 18.68 6.73 -26.93
C ALA A 8 18.52 8.03 -26.14
N HIS A 9 18.39 9.14 -26.86
CA HIS A 9 17.93 10.39 -26.29
C HIS A 9 16.45 10.22 -25.95
N CYS A 10 16.15 10.00 -24.66
CA CYS A 10 14.85 10.33 -24.09
C CYS A 10 15.01 11.68 -23.37
N HIS A 11 14.76 12.78 -24.07
CA HIS A 11 14.27 14.03 -23.48
C HIS A 11 12.74 13.83 -23.34
N ASP A 12 12.05 14.02 -22.21
CA ASP A 12 12.25 14.95 -21.10
C ASP A 12 12.08 14.24 -19.75
N SER A 13 13.08 14.30 -18.89
CA SER A 13 12.85 14.05 -17.47
C SER A 13 12.14 15.27 -16.88
N VAL A 14 10.81 15.21 -16.82
CA VAL A 14 10.03 16.10 -15.95
C VAL A 14 10.38 15.72 -14.50
N GLY A 15 11.43 16.32 -13.97
CA GLY A 15 11.80 16.23 -12.56
C GLY A 15 11.01 17.25 -11.77
N PHE A 16 10.34 16.83 -10.70
CA PHE A 16 9.80 17.76 -9.71
C PHE A 16 10.64 17.70 -8.44
N GLN A 17 10.84 18.85 -7.81
CA GLN A 17 11.45 18.97 -6.49
C GLN A 17 10.37 19.42 -5.51
N LEU A 18 10.03 18.55 -4.56
CA LEU A 18 9.14 18.91 -3.45
C LEU A 18 9.98 19.18 -2.20
N LYS A 19 9.70 20.31 -1.55
CA LYS A 19 10.18 20.58 -0.20
C LYS A 19 9.04 20.31 0.78
N LEU A 20 9.11 19.19 1.49
CA LEU A 20 8.18 18.86 2.55
C LEU A 20 8.61 19.59 3.83
N THR A 21 7.81 20.54 4.28
CA THR A 21 7.94 21.16 5.60
C THR A 21 6.81 20.68 6.49
N HIS A 22 7.14 20.23 7.70
CA HIS A 22 6.14 19.88 8.70
C HIS A 22 5.19 21.06 8.95
N VAL A 23 3.91 20.80 9.19
CA VAL A 23 2.88 21.83 9.36
C VAL A 23 3.15 22.82 10.50
N ASP A 24 3.92 22.39 11.50
CA ASP A 24 4.35 23.22 12.63
C ASP A 24 5.82 23.67 12.53
N ALA A 25 6.47 23.52 11.37
CA ALA A 25 7.87 23.94 11.17
C ALA A 25 8.01 25.47 11.30
N GLY A 26 9.07 25.93 11.97
CA GLY A 26 9.35 27.36 12.18
C GLY A 26 8.51 28.01 13.29
N THR A 27 7.75 27.22 14.07
CA THR A 27 6.97 27.71 15.20
C THR A 27 7.74 27.56 16.52
N SER A 28 7.38 28.36 17.52
CA SER A 28 8.00 28.34 18.86
C SER A 28 7.23 27.46 19.86
N TYR A 29 6.52 26.42 19.38
CA TYR A 29 5.72 25.56 20.24
C TYR A 29 6.58 24.63 21.10
N THR A 30 6.13 24.39 22.33
CA THR A 30 6.66 23.35 23.21
C THR A 30 6.27 21.95 22.71
N LYS A 31 6.97 20.91 23.19
CA LYS A 31 6.63 19.51 22.83
C LYS A 31 5.19 19.13 23.18
N LEU A 32 4.66 19.63 24.30
CA LEU A 32 3.28 19.37 24.71
C LEU A 32 2.26 20.06 23.82
N GLU A 33 2.53 21.30 23.42
CA GLU A 33 1.67 22.01 22.45
C GLU A 33 1.69 21.30 21.09
N LEU A 34 2.87 20.86 20.63
CA LEU A 34 2.97 20.06 19.40
C LEU A 34 2.15 18.77 19.49
N LEU A 35 2.22 18.05 20.62
CA LEU A 35 1.42 16.84 20.85
C LEU A 35 -0.09 17.16 20.86
N SER A 36 -0.51 18.19 21.59
CA SER A 36 -1.91 18.63 21.64
C SER A 36 -2.45 18.97 20.26
N ARG A 37 -1.67 19.71 19.46
CA ARG A 37 -2.00 20.06 18.08
C ARG A 37 -2.06 18.84 17.17
N ALA A 38 -1.13 17.90 17.31
CA ALA A 38 -1.14 16.65 16.55
C ALA A 38 -2.42 15.83 16.84
N ILE A 39 -2.83 15.75 18.11
CA ILE A 39 -4.08 15.10 18.51
C ILE A 39 -5.30 15.83 17.94
N ALA A 40 -5.35 17.16 18.03
CA ALA A 40 -6.45 17.96 17.49
C ALA A 40 -6.62 17.76 15.97
N ARG A 41 -5.51 17.77 15.21
CA ARG A 41 -5.51 17.47 13.78
C ARG A 41 -5.97 16.04 13.49
N SER A 42 -5.54 15.08 14.31
CA SER A 42 -5.96 13.68 14.16
C SER A 42 -7.49 13.55 14.31
N LYS A 43 -8.08 14.19 15.33
CA LYS A 43 -9.54 14.22 15.53
C LYS A 43 -10.27 14.86 14.35
N ALA A 44 -9.81 16.02 13.88
CA ALA A 44 -10.42 16.70 12.73
C ALA A 44 -10.37 15.85 11.46
N ARG A 45 -9.25 15.15 11.22
CA ARG A 45 -9.10 14.24 10.07
C ARG A 45 -10.09 13.08 10.12
N VAL A 46 -10.25 12.46 11.29
CA VAL A 46 -11.23 11.37 11.47
C VAL A 46 -12.65 11.88 11.19
N ALA A 47 -13.02 13.05 11.70
CA ALA A 47 -14.34 13.63 11.44
C ALA A 47 -14.57 13.90 9.93
N ALA A 48 -13.56 14.40 9.22
CA ALA A 48 -13.63 14.62 7.78
C ALA A 48 -13.74 13.32 6.97
N LEU A 49 -13.02 12.26 7.38
CA LEU A 49 -13.13 10.94 6.75
C LEU A 49 -14.50 10.32 6.99
N GLN A 50 -15.03 10.46 8.21
CA GLN A 50 -16.37 9.98 8.55
C GLN A 50 -17.45 10.72 7.75
N SER A 51 -17.34 12.04 7.60
CA SER A 51 -18.32 12.79 6.79
C SER A 51 -18.24 12.43 5.31
N ALA A 52 -17.03 12.22 4.76
CA ALA A 52 -16.84 11.76 3.40
C ALA A 52 -17.39 10.34 3.16
N ALA A 53 -17.30 9.46 4.16
CA ALA A 53 -17.86 8.11 4.08
C ALA A 53 -19.41 8.12 4.07
N VAL A 54 -20.04 9.12 4.69
CA VAL A 54 -21.51 9.28 4.71
C VAL A 54 -22.05 9.91 3.42
N SER A 55 -21.25 10.75 2.75
CA SER A 55 -21.62 11.37 1.48
C SER A 55 -21.31 10.52 0.25
N ALA A 56 -20.55 9.42 0.41
CA ALA A 56 -20.32 8.47 -0.66
C ALA A 56 -21.65 7.76 -1.01
N PRO A 57 -22.02 7.68 -2.31
CA PRO A 57 -23.14 6.83 -2.72
C PRO A 57 -22.86 5.40 -2.27
N PRO A 58 -23.90 4.59 -1.96
CA PRO A 58 -23.70 3.18 -1.64
C PRO A 58 -23.12 2.47 -2.86
N VAL A 59 -21.80 2.38 -2.92
CA VAL A 59 -21.08 1.53 -3.87
C VAL A 59 -21.16 0.13 -3.29
N VAL A 60 -22.25 -0.56 -3.62
CA VAL A 60 -22.46 -1.96 -3.24
C VAL A 60 -21.83 -2.84 -4.31
N ASP A 61 -20.50 -2.80 -4.40
CA ASP A 61 -19.77 -3.91 -4.97
C ASP A 61 -19.10 -4.69 -3.83
N PRO A 62 -18.90 -6.01 -3.96
CA PRO A 62 -18.37 -6.85 -2.88
C PRO A 62 -17.03 -6.38 -2.33
N ILE A 63 -16.23 -5.68 -3.14
CA ILE A 63 -14.91 -5.17 -2.78
C ILE A 63 -15.06 -3.91 -1.91
N THR A 64 -15.98 -3.01 -2.23
CA THR A 64 -16.24 -1.80 -1.42
C THR A 64 -17.07 -2.09 -0.16
N ALA A 65 -17.91 -3.13 -0.17
CA ALA A 65 -18.66 -3.58 1.01
C ALA A 65 -17.79 -4.34 2.02
N ALA A 66 -16.64 -4.87 1.60
CA ALA A 66 -15.68 -5.50 2.48
C ALA A 66 -15.08 -4.45 3.41
N ARG A 67 -15.63 -4.32 4.62
CA ARG A 67 -14.98 -3.63 5.72
C ARG A 67 -13.76 -4.45 6.16
N VAL A 68 -12.66 -4.30 5.45
CA VAL A 68 -11.38 -4.89 5.85
C VAL A 68 -10.92 -4.13 7.10
N LEU A 69 -10.82 -4.83 8.22
CA LEU A 69 -10.34 -4.24 9.45
C LEU A 69 -8.86 -3.92 9.29
N VAL A 70 -8.52 -2.64 9.40
CA VAL A 70 -7.13 -2.18 9.42
C VAL A 70 -6.67 -2.10 10.87
N THR A 71 -5.55 -2.76 11.17
CA THR A 71 -4.92 -2.73 12.49
C THR A 71 -3.59 -2.00 12.43
N ALA A 72 -3.25 -1.20 13.43
CA ALA A 72 -1.95 -0.55 13.52
C ALA A 72 -0.95 -1.49 14.20
N SER A 73 0.23 -1.67 13.62
CA SER A 73 1.30 -2.52 14.17
C SER A 73 2.67 -1.91 13.86
N SER A 74 3.47 -1.59 14.89
CA SER A 74 4.90 -1.23 14.77
C SER A 74 5.27 -0.18 13.70
N GLY A 75 4.40 0.81 13.46
CA GLY A 75 4.63 1.86 12.45
C GLY A 75 4.05 1.55 11.06
N GLU A 76 3.43 0.39 10.91
CA GLU A 76 2.75 -0.07 9.71
C GLU A 76 1.25 -0.24 9.99
N TYR A 77 0.47 -0.29 8.91
CA TYR A 77 -0.94 -0.69 8.96
C TYR A 77 -1.06 -2.08 8.36
N MET A 78 -1.71 -2.99 9.07
CA MET A 78 -1.90 -4.38 8.69
C MET A 78 -3.35 -4.64 8.30
N VAL A 79 -3.53 -5.48 7.30
CA VAL A 79 -4.82 -5.95 6.81
C VAL A 79 -4.81 -7.47 6.62
N ASP A 80 -5.93 -8.12 6.96
CA ASP A 80 -6.11 -9.54 6.68
C ASP A 80 -6.83 -9.74 5.35
N LEU A 81 -6.26 -10.59 4.51
CA LEU A 81 -6.76 -10.90 3.16
C LEU A 81 -6.72 -12.40 2.90
N ALA A 82 -7.63 -12.89 2.07
CA ALA A 82 -7.69 -14.29 1.65
C ALA A 82 -7.24 -14.44 0.20
N ILE A 83 -6.35 -15.40 -0.08
CA ILE A 83 -5.85 -15.71 -1.43
C ILE A 83 -6.15 -17.17 -1.76
N GLY A 84 -6.67 -17.39 -2.97
CA GLY A 84 -6.84 -18.72 -3.57
C GLY A 84 -8.14 -19.45 -3.20
N THR A 85 -8.25 -20.69 -3.66
CA THR A 85 -9.40 -21.57 -3.40
C THR A 85 -8.94 -23.00 -3.15
N PRO A 86 -9.12 -23.56 -1.94
CA PRO A 86 -9.75 -22.93 -0.77
C PRO A 86 -8.96 -21.70 -0.26
N PRO A 87 -9.62 -20.76 0.46
CA PRO A 87 -8.97 -19.52 0.89
C PRO A 87 -7.85 -19.78 1.89
N LEU A 88 -6.67 -19.22 1.63
CA LEU A 88 -5.59 -19.07 2.61
C LEU A 88 -5.55 -17.62 3.09
N TYR A 89 -5.48 -17.41 4.41
CA TYR A 89 -5.46 -16.09 5.02
C TYR A 89 -4.04 -15.57 5.24
N TYR A 90 -3.84 -14.29 4.96
CA TYR A 90 -2.57 -13.58 5.07
C TYR A 90 -2.80 -12.26 5.79
N THR A 91 -1.92 -11.92 6.72
CA THR A 91 -1.78 -10.55 7.23
C THR A 91 -0.73 -9.85 6.38
N ALA A 92 -1.08 -8.71 5.79
CA ALA A 92 -0.24 -7.95 4.88
C ALA A 92 -0.15 -6.48 5.29
N ILE A 93 0.95 -5.83 4.93
CA ILE A 93 1.14 -4.39 5.10
C ILE A 93 0.27 -3.65 4.07
N MET A 94 -0.51 -2.66 4.52
CA MET A 94 -1.23 -1.72 3.68
C MET A 94 -0.29 -0.60 3.24
N ASP A 95 0.39 -0.82 2.12
CA ASP A 95 1.29 0.15 1.50
C ASP A 95 0.58 0.93 0.39
N THR A 96 0.38 2.23 0.59
CA THR A 96 -0.20 3.14 -0.42
C THR A 96 0.85 3.78 -1.33
N GLY A 97 2.13 3.50 -1.08
CA GLY A 97 3.26 4.00 -1.85
C GLY A 97 3.66 3.12 -3.04
N SER A 98 2.98 1.98 -3.26
CA SER A 98 3.25 1.04 -4.36
C SER A 98 1.96 0.58 -5.06
N ASP A 99 2.10 -0.01 -6.24
CA ASP A 99 1.02 -0.54 -7.07
C ASP A 99 0.94 -2.08 -7.07
N LEU A 100 1.78 -2.74 -6.27
CA LEU A 100 1.94 -4.19 -6.25
C LEU A 100 1.37 -4.81 -4.97
N ILE A 101 0.40 -5.71 -5.13
CA ILE A 101 -0.04 -6.63 -4.06
C ILE A 101 0.72 -7.95 -4.25
N TRP A 102 1.46 -8.39 -3.24
CA TRP A 102 2.28 -9.60 -3.34
C TRP A 102 2.35 -10.38 -2.03
N THR A 103 2.62 -11.69 -2.15
CA THR A 103 2.94 -12.59 -1.03
C THR A 103 4.00 -13.60 -1.50
N GLN A 104 4.69 -14.24 -0.55
CA GLN A 104 5.71 -15.24 -0.84
C GLN A 104 5.07 -16.56 -1.29
N CYS A 105 5.53 -17.10 -2.43
CA CYS A 105 5.00 -18.33 -3.02
C CYS A 105 5.89 -19.55 -2.74
N ALA A 106 5.30 -20.75 -2.70
CA ALA A 106 6.03 -22.02 -2.63
C ALA A 106 6.29 -22.62 -4.02
N PRO A 107 7.42 -23.32 -4.24
CA PRO A 107 8.56 -23.43 -3.33
C PRO A 107 9.33 -22.12 -3.26
N CYS A 108 9.75 -21.72 -2.05
CA CYS A 108 10.55 -20.52 -1.89
C CYS A 108 12.03 -20.84 -1.75
N LEU A 109 12.87 -20.15 -2.53
CA LEU A 109 14.32 -20.30 -2.51
C LEU A 109 15.01 -19.26 -1.62
N LEU A 110 14.51 -18.03 -1.60
CA LEU A 110 15.03 -16.90 -0.85
C LEU A 110 13.86 -16.11 -0.26
N CYS A 111 13.36 -16.57 0.89
CA CYS A 111 12.23 -15.96 1.57
C CYS A 111 12.64 -15.24 2.84
N ALA A 112 11.90 -14.18 3.15
CA ALA A 112 11.86 -13.63 4.49
C ALA A 112 10.99 -14.51 5.39
N ASP A 113 11.33 -14.56 6.68
CA ASP A 113 10.48 -15.19 7.67
C ASP A 113 9.13 -14.47 7.72
N GLN A 114 8.06 -15.26 7.64
CA GLN A 114 6.70 -14.76 7.76
C GLN A 114 5.86 -15.70 8.63
N PRO A 115 4.91 -15.18 9.41
CA PRO A 115 4.04 -15.99 10.26
C PRO A 115 2.99 -16.78 9.46
N THR A 116 2.78 -16.42 8.19
CA THR A 116 1.77 -17.01 7.30
C THR A 116 2.40 -18.07 6.37
N PRO A 117 1.64 -19.10 5.97
CA PRO A 117 2.16 -20.11 5.05
C PRO A 117 2.46 -19.53 3.67
N TYR A 118 3.53 -19.99 3.02
CA TYR A 118 3.80 -19.62 1.62
C TYR A 118 2.65 -20.05 0.71
N PHE A 119 2.27 -19.17 -0.22
CA PHE A 119 1.20 -19.45 -1.17
C PHE A 119 1.66 -20.51 -2.19
N ASP A 120 1.06 -21.69 -2.15
CA ASP A 120 1.29 -22.74 -3.15
C ASP A 120 0.28 -22.62 -4.28
N ALA A 121 0.72 -22.02 -5.40
CA ALA A 121 -0.10 -21.84 -6.59
C ALA A 121 -0.73 -23.14 -7.11
N LYS A 122 -0.09 -24.30 -6.91
CA LYS A 122 -0.61 -25.59 -7.35
C LYS A 122 -1.78 -26.10 -6.51
N LYS A 123 -1.92 -25.60 -5.28
CA LYS A 123 -2.99 -25.97 -4.35
C LYS A 123 -4.23 -25.09 -4.45
N SER A 124 -4.18 -24.04 -5.25
CA SER A 124 -5.32 -23.14 -5.46
C SER A 124 -6.00 -23.42 -6.80
N ALA A 125 -7.27 -23.83 -6.76
CA ALA A 125 -8.06 -24.11 -7.96
C ALA A 125 -8.32 -22.85 -8.84
N THR A 126 -8.26 -21.67 -8.23
CA THR A 126 -8.51 -20.38 -8.88
C THR A 126 -7.25 -19.67 -9.33
N TYR A 127 -6.06 -20.19 -9.02
CA TYR A 127 -4.81 -19.58 -9.48
C TYR A 127 -4.67 -19.66 -11.00
N ARG A 128 -4.25 -18.56 -11.63
CA ARG A 128 -3.88 -18.47 -13.04
C ARG A 128 -2.65 -17.59 -13.17
N ALA A 129 -1.63 -18.08 -13.89
CA ALA A 129 -0.44 -17.28 -14.17
C ALA A 129 -0.75 -16.19 -15.20
N VAL A 130 -0.21 -14.99 -14.97
CA VAL A 130 -0.35 -13.87 -15.91
C VAL A 130 0.72 -14.01 -17.01
N PRO A 131 0.34 -14.12 -18.30
CA PRO A 131 1.31 -14.28 -19.39
C PRO A 131 2.02 -12.96 -19.71
N CYS A 132 3.25 -13.02 -20.21
CA CYS A 132 4.06 -11.83 -20.53
C CYS A 132 3.44 -10.86 -21.56
N ARG A 133 2.43 -11.32 -22.31
CA ARG A 133 1.71 -10.52 -23.32
C ARG A 133 0.37 -9.98 -22.82
N SER A 134 0.07 -10.08 -21.53
CA SER A 134 -1.10 -9.40 -20.96
C SER A 134 -0.93 -7.89 -21.10
N SER A 135 -2.01 -7.19 -21.48
CA SER A 135 -2.07 -5.74 -21.33
C SER A 135 -1.95 -5.37 -19.85
N ARG A 136 -1.21 -4.30 -19.56
CA ARG A 136 -1.18 -3.68 -18.23
C ARG A 136 -2.44 -2.84 -18.04
#